data_AF-Q4CY54-F1
#
_entry.id   AF-Q4CY54-F1
#
_cell.length_a   1.000
_cell.length_b   1.000
_cell.length_c   1.000
_cell.angle_alpha   90.00
_cell.angle_beta   90.00
_cell.angle_gamma   90.00
#
_symmetry.space_group_name_H-M   'P 1'
#
loop_
_entity.id
_entity.type
_entity.pdbx_description
1 polymer ?
#
loop_
_entity_poly.entity_id
_entity_poly.type
_entity_poly.pdbx_seq_one_letter_code
_entity_poly.pdbx_strand_id
1 'polypeptide(L)'
;MRRKVYGNLYCYPSGVVLAIMVARICQVMPASHPNVLLRFFFLFYTQWLSRHDRISPVYITTSLESRGRIPGLPDSWDPRRDACRDDLLPVINPAYPYVNDARNVGRCGLEVFYAELTYAYRLLSNLETPLETIWEPYHILDDYSTFFVVHVTCEEENEEKLEAVLSVWSSYVLSKLRILLYALERIVDARPYPQKLNDVPPRSVPKPGRFLKGSCFIVGIKEKVGRRFPQKNMFFEAFDELRYTVLEECNATKSVRGFERDERTMHEPWFALVSAADLLPILKA
;
A
#
# COMPACT_ATOMS: atom_id res chain seq x y z
N MET A 1 -9.21 -9.66 -6.33
CA MET A 1 -7.79 -9.55 -5.93
C MET A 1 -7.51 -10.37 -4.67
N ARG A 2 -7.50 -11.70 -4.78
CA ARG A 2 -7.59 -12.62 -3.63
C ARG A 2 -6.30 -12.77 -2.82
N ARG A 3 -5.14 -12.50 -3.43
CA ARG A 3 -3.81 -12.53 -2.79
C ARG A 3 -3.42 -11.26 -2.03
N LYS A 4 -4.26 -10.21 -2.07
CA LYS A 4 -4.10 -8.99 -1.26
C LYS A 4 -2.74 -8.26 -1.43
N VAL A 5 -2.21 -8.18 -2.66
CA VAL A 5 -0.95 -7.47 -3.01
C VAL A 5 -1.14 -6.33 -4.01
N TYR A 6 -2.13 -5.48 -3.73
CA TYR A 6 -2.51 -4.37 -4.60
C TYR A 6 -3.13 -3.23 -3.84
N GLY A 7 -2.85 -2.02 -4.33
CA GLY A 7 -3.34 -0.79 -3.74
C GLY A 7 -2.18 0.14 -3.46
N ASN A 8 -2.08 1.20 -4.26
CA ASN A 8 -1.08 2.26 -4.12
C ASN A 8 -1.07 2.90 -2.73
N LEU A 9 -2.23 3.00 -2.07
CA LEU A 9 -2.37 3.54 -0.71
C LEU A 9 -1.75 2.64 0.36
N TYR A 10 -1.53 1.36 0.05
CA TYR A 10 -0.96 0.35 0.93
C TYR A 10 0.46 -0.07 0.49
N CYS A 11 1.18 0.81 -0.23
CA CYS A 11 2.54 0.56 -0.73
C CYS A 11 2.67 -0.57 -1.76
N TYR A 12 1.58 -1.03 -2.38
CA TYR A 12 1.60 -2.04 -3.44
C TYR A 12 1.48 -1.42 -4.84
N PRO A 13 1.86 -2.15 -5.90
CA PRO A 13 1.59 -1.76 -7.28
C PRO A 13 0.14 -1.37 -7.53
N SER A 14 -0.06 -0.31 -8.32
CA SER A 14 -1.37 0.14 -8.80
C SER A 14 -1.81 -0.62 -10.06
N GLY A 15 -3.07 -0.42 -10.49
CA GLY A 15 -3.58 -1.04 -11.72
C GLY A 15 -2.81 -0.62 -12.95
N VAL A 16 -2.39 0.66 -13.02
CA VAL A 16 -1.58 1.18 -14.11
C VAL A 16 -0.21 0.52 -14.13
N VAL A 17 0.42 0.34 -12.97
CA VAL A 17 1.71 -0.35 -12.84
C VAL A 17 1.62 -1.78 -13.38
N LEU A 18 0.61 -2.55 -12.94
CA LEU A 18 0.41 -3.91 -13.43
C LEU A 18 0.09 -3.95 -14.93
N ALA A 19 -0.69 -2.99 -15.45
CA ALA A 19 -1.01 -2.91 -16.87
C ALA A 19 0.24 -2.66 -17.73
N ILE A 20 1.12 -1.74 -17.33
CA ILE A 20 2.39 -1.49 -18.01
C ILE A 20 3.28 -2.74 -17.94
N MET A 21 3.32 -3.40 -16.79
CA MET A 21 4.07 -4.64 -16.62
C MET A 21 3.57 -5.75 -17.57
N VAL A 22 2.25 -5.92 -17.71
CA VAL A 22 1.65 -6.88 -18.64
C VAL A 22 1.91 -6.47 -20.10
N ALA A 23 1.77 -5.18 -20.43
CA ALA A 23 2.07 -4.68 -21.77
C ALA A 23 3.53 -4.95 -22.17
N ARG A 24 4.48 -4.84 -21.24
CA ARG A 24 5.88 -5.21 -21.47
C ARG A 24 6.03 -6.70 -21.79
N ILE A 25 5.29 -7.57 -21.10
CA ILE A 25 5.28 -9.01 -21.41
C ILE A 25 4.74 -9.26 -22.82
N CYS A 26 3.66 -8.60 -23.22
CA CYS A 26 3.11 -8.72 -24.58
C CYS A 26 4.08 -8.23 -25.67
N GLN A 27 4.94 -7.24 -25.39
CA GLN A 27 5.99 -6.81 -26.31
C GLN A 27 7.12 -7.85 -26.43
N VAL A 28 7.50 -8.48 -25.32
CA VAL A 28 8.55 -9.50 -25.30
C VAL A 28 8.09 -10.79 -25.96
N MET A 29 6.82 -11.16 -25.81
CA MET A 29 6.25 -12.39 -26.35
C MET A 29 4.96 -12.12 -27.16
N PRO A 30 5.09 -11.63 -28.41
CA PRO A 30 3.94 -11.35 -29.26
C PRO A 30 3.13 -12.62 -29.60
N ALA A 31 1.82 -12.46 -29.84
CA ALA A 31 0.91 -13.50 -30.37
C ALA A 31 0.78 -14.80 -29.54
N SER A 32 1.06 -14.74 -28.24
CA SER A 32 0.89 -15.89 -27.34
C SER A 32 -0.52 -15.99 -26.74
N HIS A 33 -0.99 -17.22 -26.52
CA HIS A 33 -2.25 -17.46 -25.84
C HIS A 33 -2.22 -16.85 -24.42
N PRO A 34 -3.32 -16.26 -23.90
CA PRO A 34 -3.33 -15.60 -22.59
C PRO A 34 -2.77 -16.45 -21.44
N ASN A 35 -2.98 -17.77 -21.47
CA ASN A 35 -2.42 -18.71 -20.48
C ASN A 35 -0.87 -18.73 -20.52
N VAL A 36 -0.29 -18.76 -21.71
CA VAL A 36 1.18 -18.72 -21.90
C VAL A 36 1.74 -17.40 -21.41
N LEU A 37 1.09 -16.28 -21.76
CA LEU A 37 1.49 -14.94 -21.29
C LEU A 37 1.44 -14.83 -19.77
N LEU A 38 0.43 -15.41 -19.12
CA LEU A 38 0.28 -15.36 -17.67
C LEU A 38 1.35 -16.19 -16.95
N ARG A 39 1.65 -17.40 -17.41
CA ARG A 39 2.77 -18.20 -16.86
C ARG A 39 4.11 -17.50 -17.07
N PHE A 40 4.29 -16.91 -18.26
CA PHE A 40 5.49 -16.15 -18.59
C PHE A 40 5.62 -14.87 -17.75
N PHE A 41 4.52 -14.18 -17.44
CA PHE A 41 4.52 -13.00 -16.57
C PHE A 41 5.16 -13.30 -15.20
N PHE A 42 4.74 -14.38 -14.54
CA PHE A 42 5.27 -14.74 -13.22
C PHE A 42 6.75 -15.15 -13.28
N LEU A 43 7.14 -15.94 -14.28
CA LEU A 43 8.55 -16.28 -14.51
C LEU A 43 9.40 -15.02 -14.75
N PHE A 44 8.98 -14.20 -15.71
CA PHE A 44 9.72 -13.01 -16.15
C PHE A 44 9.92 -12.03 -14.99
N TYR A 45 8.87 -11.70 -14.25
CA TYR A 45 8.99 -10.73 -13.15
C TYR A 45 9.64 -11.30 -11.89
N THR A 46 9.55 -12.61 -11.64
CA THR A 46 10.38 -13.24 -10.60
C THR A 46 11.86 -13.08 -10.91
N GLN A 47 12.26 -13.27 -12.18
CA GLN A 47 13.65 -13.05 -12.58
C GLN A 47 14.03 -11.57 -12.60
N TRP A 48 13.18 -10.70 -13.16
CA TRP A 48 13.43 -9.26 -13.29
C TRP A 48 13.60 -8.58 -11.92
N LEU A 49 12.79 -8.96 -10.93
CA LEU A 49 12.78 -8.36 -9.60
C LEU A 49 13.71 -9.06 -8.60
N SER A 50 14.43 -10.10 -9.01
CA SER A 50 15.34 -10.85 -8.13
C SER A 50 16.49 -10.01 -7.53
N ARG A 51 16.84 -8.89 -8.18
CA ARG A 51 17.80 -7.90 -7.66
C ARG A 51 17.07 -6.77 -6.95
N HIS A 52 16.71 -7.00 -5.69
CA HIS A 52 15.90 -6.09 -4.88
C HIS A 52 16.52 -4.72 -4.60
N ASP A 53 17.84 -4.60 -4.68
CA ASP A 53 18.58 -3.37 -4.44
C ASP A 53 18.58 -2.42 -5.64
N ARG A 54 18.43 -2.96 -6.86
CA ARG A 54 18.44 -2.17 -8.08
C ARG A 54 17.67 -2.83 -9.22
N ILE A 55 16.37 -2.54 -9.26
CA ILE A 55 15.47 -3.03 -10.30
C ILE A 55 15.61 -2.17 -11.56
N SER A 56 15.76 -2.82 -12.72
CA SER A 56 15.75 -2.13 -14.02
C SER A 56 14.36 -1.58 -14.34
N PRO A 57 14.25 -0.39 -14.95
CA PRO A 57 12.95 0.22 -15.22
C PRO A 57 12.13 -0.62 -16.21
N VAL A 58 10.85 -0.79 -15.92
CA VAL A 58 9.86 -1.36 -16.85
C VAL A 58 9.25 -0.21 -17.63
N TYR A 59 9.42 -0.22 -18.95
CA TYR A 59 8.85 0.76 -19.86
C TYR A 59 8.46 0.09 -21.17
N ILE A 60 7.50 0.69 -21.87
CA ILE A 60 6.92 0.16 -23.12
C ILE A 60 7.14 1.08 -24.33
N THR A 61 7.86 2.20 -24.14
CA THR A 61 8.31 3.07 -25.22
C THR A 61 9.61 2.53 -25.84
N THR A 62 9.95 3.02 -27.05
CA THR A 62 11.19 2.65 -27.73
C THR A 62 12.45 3.10 -26.96
N SER A 63 12.39 4.27 -26.33
CA SER A 63 13.40 4.77 -25.41
C SER A 63 12.77 5.61 -24.29
N LEU A 64 13.55 5.83 -23.23
CA LEU A 64 13.25 6.80 -22.16
C LEU A 64 14.00 8.12 -22.35
N GLU A 65 14.67 8.30 -23.49
CA GLU A 65 15.44 9.51 -23.77
C GLU A 65 14.51 10.73 -23.87
N SER A 66 14.94 11.84 -23.29
CA SER A 66 14.21 13.11 -23.41
C SER A 66 14.15 13.53 -24.87
N ARG A 67 12.95 13.78 -25.40
CA ARG A 67 12.74 14.39 -26.72
C ARG A 67 13.07 15.90 -26.75
N GLY A 68 13.86 16.38 -25.80
CA GLY A 68 14.07 17.79 -25.49
C GLY A 68 13.14 18.28 -24.37
N ARG A 69 13.62 19.24 -23.58
CA ARG A 69 12.83 19.90 -22.53
C ARG A 69 11.71 20.70 -23.20
N ILE A 70 10.46 20.35 -22.90
CA ILE A 70 9.29 21.12 -23.33
C ILE A 70 9.06 22.22 -22.29
N PRO A 71 9.11 23.51 -22.65
CA PRO A 71 8.90 24.61 -21.71
C PRO A 71 7.58 24.47 -20.95
N GLY A 72 7.62 24.64 -19.63
CA GLY A 72 6.45 24.52 -18.74
C GLY A 72 6.12 23.09 -18.28
N LEU A 73 6.72 22.05 -18.87
CA LEU A 73 6.58 20.67 -18.38
C LEU A 73 7.72 20.30 -17.41
N PRO A 74 7.44 19.46 -16.40
CA PRO A 74 8.48 18.92 -15.54
C PRO A 74 9.39 17.96 -16.32
N ASP A 75 10.60 17.76 -15.81
CA ASP A 75 11.54 16.82 -16.42
C ASP A 75 11.01 15.38 -16.30
N SER A 76 11.23 14.59 -17.35
CA SER A 76 10.97 13.15 -17.36
C SER A 76 11.78 12.42 -16.30
N TRP A 77 11.25 11.30 -15.82
CA TRP A 77 11.94 10.36 -14.96
C TRP A 77 13.31 9.98 -15.55
N ASP A 78 14.35 10.11 -14.73
CA ASP A 78 15.73 9.75 -15.07
C ASP A 78 16.38 9.20 -13.80
N PRO A 79 16.95 7.97 -13.81
CA PRO A 79 17.54 7.37 -12.61
C PRO A 79 18.74 8.15 -12.05
N ARG A 80 19.29 9.11 -12.80
CA ARG A 80 20.37 10.00 -12.36
C ARG A 80 19.86 11.13 -11.47
N ARG A 81 18.58 11.49 -11.57
CA ARG A 81 17.95 12.54 -10.77
C ARG A 81 17.73 12.08 -9.34
N ASP A 82 18.05 12.95 -8.40
CA ASP A 82 17.96 12.68 -6.96
C ASP A 82 16.57 12.19 -6.55
N ALA A 83 15.52 12.81 -7.10
CA ALA A 83 14.12 12.48 -6.80
C ALA A 83 13.66 11.09 -7.28
N CYS A 84 14.45 10.43 -8.15
CA CYS A 84 14.15 9.14 -8.77
C CYS A 84 15.16 8.05 -8.39
N ARG A 85 16.27 8.42 -7.72
CA ARG A 85 17.39 7.51 -7.44
C ARG A 85 17.01 6.37 -6.50
N ASP A 86 16.10 6.66 -5.57
CA ASP A 86 15.66 5.73 -4.52
C ASP A 86 14.34 5.02 -4.88
N ASP A 87 13.89 5.12 -6.13
CA ASP A 87 12.70 4.40 -6.60
C ASP A 87 12.92 2.88 -6.51
N LEU A 88 12.13 2.21 -5.67
CA LEU A 88 12.25 0.77 -5.42
C LEU A 88 11.78 -0.07 -6.60
N LEU A 89 10.71 0.37 -7.28
CA LEU A 89 10.14 -0.32 -8.43
C LEU A 89 9.85 0.71 -9.53
N PRO A 90 10.76 0.93 -10.50
CA PRO A 90 10.51 1.87 -11.57
C PRO A 90 9.63 1.25 -12.66
N VAL A 91 8.37 1.67 -12.73
CA VAL A 91 7.44 1.32 -13.83
C VAL A 91 6.96 2.60 -14.48
N ILE A 92 7.47 2.85 -15.68
CA ILE A 92 7.45 4.18 -16.29
C ILE A 92 6.21 4.35 -17.16
N ASN A 93 5.42 5.35 -16.84
CA ASN A 93 4.27 5.77 -17.62
C ASN A 93 4.71 6.17 -19.03
N PRO A 94 4.04 5.68 -20.10
CA PRO A 94 4.43 5.99 -21.47
C PRO A 94 4.08 7.42 -21.92
N ALA A 95 3.23 8.13 -21.19
CA ALA A 95 2.91 9.52 -21.49
C ALA A 95 4.08 10.44 -21.15
N TYR A 96 4.32 11.46 -21.99
CA TYR A 96 5.34 12.47 -21.72
C TYR A 96 4.78 13.60 -20.85
N PRO A 97 5.52 14.11 -19.84
CA PRO A 97 6.83 13.63 -19.39
C PRO A 97 6.73 12.29 -18.65
N TYR A 98 7.76 11.45 -18.80
CA TYR A 98 7.77 10.12 -18.20
C TYR A 98 7.77 10.21 -16.67
N VAL A 99 6.94 9.40 -16.01
CA VAL A 99 6.85 9.35 -14.55
C VAL A 99 6.83 7.91 -14.07
N ASN A 100 7.32 7.65 -12.86
CA ASN A 100 7.19 6.34 -12.23
C ASN A 100 5.82 6.22 -11.56
N ASP A 101 4.93 5.38 -12.11
CA ASP A 101 3.60 5.13 -11.54
C ASP A 101 3.65 4.24 -10.28
N ALA A 102 4.79 3.62 -10.02
CA ALA A 102 5.07 2.81 -8.83
C ALA A 102 5.88 3.57 -7.76
N ARG A 103 5.97 4.91 -7.84
CA ARG A 103 6.76 5.73 -6.90
C ARG A 103 6.40 5.55 -5.42
N ASN A 104 5.15 5.22 -5.13
CA ASN A 104 4.68 5.00 -3.76
C ASN A 104 4.85 3.56 -3.26
N VAL A 105 5.37 2.65 -4.10
CA VAL A 105 5.67 1.29 -3.66
C VAL A 105 6.74 1.35 -2.57
N GLY A 106 6.45 0.75 -1.43
CA GLY A 106 7.36 0.66 -0.29
C GLY A 106 8.17 -0.64 -0.32
N ARG A 107 9.20 -0.73 0.51
CA ARG A 107 10.03 -1.94 0.59
C ARG A 107 9.21 -3.14 1.05
N CYS A 108 8.41 -2.95 2.10
CA CYS A 108 7.51 -4.00 2.60
C CYS A 108 6.53 -4.48 1.51
N GLY A 109 5.92 -3.55 0.77
CA GLY A 109 4.99 -3.85 -0.31
C GLY A 109 5.66 -4.56 -1.49
N LEU A 110 6.87 -4.15 -1.86
CA LEU A 110 7.66 -4.77 -2.92
C LEU A 110 8.09 -6.19 -2.55
N GLU A 111 8.55 -6.42 -1.32
CA GLU A 111 8.97 -7.74 -0.84
C GLU A 111 7.80 -8.73 -0.83
N VAL A 112 6.64 -8.31 -0.34
CA VAL A 112 5.42 -9.13 -0.37
C VAL A 112 4.95 -9.37 -1.81
N PHE A 113 4.97 -8.34 -2.67
CA PHE A 113 4.62 -8.49 -4.09
C PHE A 113 5.54 -9.49 -4.79
N TYR A 114 6.84 -9.41 -4.56
CA TYR A 114 7.81 -10.36 -5.09
C TYR A 114 7.61 -11.79 -4.56
N ALA A 115 7.32 -11.93 -3.26
CA ALA A 115 7.04 -13.23 -2.66
C ALA A 115 5.81 -13.90 -3.30
N GLU A 116 4.74 -13.15 -3.55
CA GLU A 116 3.54 -13.67 -4.23
C GLU A 116 3.79 -13.98 -5.72
N LEU A 117 4.59 -13.17 -6.44
CA LEU A 117 5.02 -13.49 -7.80
C LEU A 117 5.81 -14.80 -7.86
N THR A 118 6.74 -14.98 -6.91
CA THR A 118 7.58 -16.17 -6.80
C THR A 118 6.74 -17.40 -6.42
N TYR A 119 5.77 -17.24 -5.52
CA TYR A 119 4.82 -18.28 -5.16
C TYR A 119 4.01 -18.74 -6.38
N ALA A 120 3.42 -17.80 -7.13
CA ALA A 120 2.66 -18.09 -8.34
C ALA A 120 3.54 -18.74 -9.42
N TYR A 121 4.78 -18.28 -9.61
CA TYR A 121 5.72 -18.89 -10.53
C TYR A 121 6.00 -20.36 -10.16
N ARG A 122 6.31 -20.64 -8.88
CA ARG A 122 6.59 -22.01 -8.41
C ARG A 122 5.38 -22.92 -8.57
N LEU A 123 4.20 -22.45 -8.21
CA LEU A 123 2.95 -23.18 -8.35
C LEU A 123 2.66 -23.52 -9.83
N LEU A 124 2.86 -22.57 -10.72
CA LEU A 124 2.68 -22.73 -12.17
C LEU A 124 3.90 -23.29 -12.90
N SER A 125 4.95 -23.69 -12.19
CA SER A 125 6.06 -24.44 -12.80
C SER A 125 5.64 -25.87 -13.09
N ASN A 126 4.64 -26.38 -12.36
CA ASN A 126 3.92 -27.59 -12.73
C ASN A 126 2.83 -27.24 -13.76
N LEU A 127 2.90 -27.88 -14.94
CA LEU A 127 1.94 -27.67 -16.03
C LEU A 127 0.56 -28.25 -15.70
N GLU A 128 0.50 -29.28 -14.87
CA GLU A 128 -0.75 -29.93 -14.43
C GLU A 128 -1.52 -29.10 -13.39
N THR A 129 -0.86 -28.11 -12.76
CA THR A 129 -1.53 -27.29 -11.75
C THR A 129 -2.56 -26.37 -12.43
N PRO A 130 -3.84 -26.42 -12.00
CA PRO A 130 -4.87 -25.52 -12.49
C PRO A 130 -4.48 -24.06 -12.27
N LEU A 131 -4.79 -23.21 -13.24
CA LEU A 131 -4.45 -21.79 -13.15
C LEU A 131 -5.12 -21.14 -11.94
N GLU A 132 -6.31 -21.61 -11.58
CA GLU A 132 -7.15 -21.05 -10.54
C GLU A 132 -6.51 -21.13 -9.15
N THR A 133 -5.55 -22.05 -8.95
CA THR A 133 -4.86 -22.25 -7.68
C THR A 133 -4.08 -21.00 -7.24
N ILE A 134 -3.58 -20.18 -8.18
CA ILE A 134 -2.89 -18.92 -7.82
C ILE A 134 -3.86 -17.87 -7.22
N TRP A 135 -5.17 -18.07 -7.38
CA TRP A 135 -6.20 -17.17 -6.87
C TRP A 135 -6.77 -17.59 -5.51
N GLU A 136 -6.17 -18.58 -4.84
CA GLU A 136 -6.56 -18.94 -3.47
C GLU A 136 -6.54 -17.70 -2.56
N PRO A 137 -7.60 -17.43 -1.78
CA PRO A 137 -7.61 -16.30 -0.84
C PRO A 137 -6.41 -16.30 0.10
N TYR A 138 -5.81 -15.13 0.29
CA TYR A 138 -4.75 -14.96 1.27
C TYR A 138 -5.34 -14.70 2.67
N HIS A 139 -4.83 -15.42 3.66
CA HIS A 139 -5.22 -15.34 5.07
C HIS A 139 -4.07 -14.75 5.88
N ILE A 140 -4.18 -13.48 6.29
CA ILE A 140 -3.09 -12.78 6.98
C ILE A 140 -2.77 -13.36 8.37
N LEU A 141 -3.75 -14.00 9.01
CA LEU A 141 -3.60 -14.61 10.34
C LEU A 141 -2.69 -15.85 10.31
N ASP A 142 -2.48 -16.46 9.14
CA ASP A 142 -1.64 -17.64 8.99
C ASP A 142 -0.14 -17.28 9.05
N ASP A 143 0.21 -16.05 8.64
CA ASP A 143 1.59 -15.56 8.58
C ASP A 143 1.98 -14.64 9.74
N TYR A 144 1.00 -14.04 10.44
CA TYR A 144 1.23 -13.01 11.45
C TYR A 144 0.42 -13.26 12.73
N SER A 145 1.09 -13.17 13.87
CA SER A 145 0.47 -13.26 15.21
C SER A 145 0.23 -11.90 15.87
N THR A 146 0.91 -10.86 15.39
CA THR A 146 0.87 -9.49 15.93
C THR A 146 0.53 -8.50 14.81
N PHE A 147 -0.35 -7.56 15.14
CA PHE A 147 -0.88 -6.59 14.19
C PHE A 147 -0.77 -5.18 14.72
N PHE A 148 -0.32 -4.26 13.86
CA PHE A 148 -0.45 -2.84 14.06
C PHE A 148 -1.78 -2.39 13.47
N VAL A 149 -2.67 -1.85 14.30
CA VAL A 149 -4.01 -1.42 13.88
C VAL A 149 -4.13 0.08 14.09
N VAL A 150 -4.33 0.82 12.98
CA VAL A 150 -4.66 2.25 13.01
C VAL A 150 -6.17 2.39 13.08
N HIS A 151 -6.68 3.09 14.09
CA HIS A 151 -8.09 3.42 14.20
C HIS A 151 -8.36 4.87 13.84
N VAL A 152 -9.47 5.09 13.14
CA VAL A 152 -10.00 6.39 12.77
C VAL A 152 -11.46 6.42 13.18
N THR A 153 -11.84 7.34 14.06
CA THR A 153 -13.21 7.41 14.58
C THR A 153 -13.82 8.78 14.38
N CYS A 154 -15.13 8.83 14.19
CA CYS A 154 -15.89 10.06 14.16
C CYS A 154 -17.10 10.00 15.11
N GLU A 155 -17.54 11.15 15.60
CA GLU A 155 -18.81 11.29 16.34
C GLU A 155 -19.71 12.38 15.77
N GLU A 156 -21.00 12.10 15.62
CA GLU A 156 -22.00 13.03 15.07
C GLU A 156 -23.38 12.78 15.70
N GLU A 157 -24.22 13.81 15.72
CA GLU A 157 -25.61 13.69 16.24
C GLU A 157 -26.52 12.90 15.30
N ASN A 158 -26.22 12.94 13.99
CA ASN A 158 -26.98 12.24 12.96
C ASN A 158 -26.14 11.10 12.37
N GLU A 159 -26.70 9.90 12.32
CA GLU A 159 -25.98 8.70 11.88
C GLU A 159 -25.64 8.69 10.37
N GLU A 160 -26.48 9.27 9.51
CA GLU A 160 -26.18 9.38 8.07
C GLU A 160 -25.03 10.35 7.83
N LYS A 161 -25.05 11.50 8.51
CA LYS A 161 -23.96 12.47 8.50
C LYS A 161 -22.67 11.85 9.05
N LEU A 162 -22.77 11.03 10.10
CA LEU A 162 -21.64 10.30 10.68
C LEU A 162 -20.93 9.42 9.64
N GLU A 163 -21.69 8.65 8.85
CA GLU A 163 -21.13 7.76 7.83
C GLU A 163 -20.40 8.55 6.74
N ALA A 164 -20.99 9.65 6.28
CA ALA A 164 -20.36 10.54 5.30
C ALA A 164 -19.05 11.14 5.84
N VAL A 165 -19.07 11.64 7.08
CA VAL A 165 -17.89 12.24 7.71
C VAL A 165 -16.80 11.19 7.97
N LEU A 166 -17.15 10.00 8.46
CA LEU A 166 -16.19 8.91 8.66
C LEU A 166 -15.58 8.45 7.33
N SER A 167 -16.37 8.36 6.26
CA SER A 167 -15.88 7.99 4.93
C SER A 167 -14.82 8.98 4.44
N VAL A 168 -15.08 10.28 4.56
CA VAL A 168 -14.15 11.35 4.19
C VAL A 168 -12.90 11.33 5.08
N TRP A 169 -13.06 11.25 6.41
CA TRP A 169 -11.95 11.27 7.36
C TRP A 169 -11.04 10.03 7.23
N SER A 170 -11.63 8.84 7.18
CA SER A 170 -10.87 7.59 6.98
C SER A 170 -10.13 7.57 5.64
N SER A 171 -10.72 8.12 4.57
CA SER A 171 -10.06 8.21 3.26
C SER A 171 -8.88 9.18 3.27
N TYR A 172 -9.02 10.30 3.99
CA TYR A 172 -7.92 11.25 4.18
C TYR A 172 -6.76 10.63 4.96
N VAL A 173 -7.03 9.98 6.09
CA VAL A 173 -6.00 9.26 6.86
C VAL A 173 -5.36 8.16 6.03
N LEU A 174 -6.14 7.38 5.27
CA LEU A 174 -5.63 6.36 4.36
C LEU A 174 -4.70 6.94 3.29
N SER A 175 -4.95 8.16 2.81
CA SER A 175 -4.07 8.84 1.84
C SER A 175 -2.65 9.09 2.38
N LYS A 176 -2.50 9.11 3.70
CA LYS A 176 -1.24 9.33 4.42
C LYS A 176 -0.67 8.06 5.04
N LEU A 177 -1.41 6.94 5.04
CA LEU A 177 -1.00 5.67 5.66
C LEU A 177 0.39 5.20 5.24
N ARG A 178 0.79 5.50 4.00
CA ARG A 178 2.13 5.23 3.47
C ARG A 178 3.28 5.75 4.34
N ILE A 179 3.10 6.89 5.00
CA ILE A 179 4.12 7.49 5.89
C ILE A 179 4.40 6.53 7.05
N LEU A 180 3.35 6.01 7.68
CA LEU A 180 3.47 4.97 8.69
C LEU A 180 4.12 3.70 8.11
N LEU A 181 3.72 3.27 6.91
CA LEU A 181 4.27 2.05 6.31
C LEU A 181 5.78 2.17 6.04
N TYR A 182 6.25 3.33 5.58
CA TYR A 182 7.67 3.64 5.41
C TYR A 182 8.43 3.72 6.74
N ALA A 183 7.77 4.14 7.82
CA ALA A 183 8.35 4.10 9.15
C ALA A 183 8.43 2.66 9.71
N LEU A 184 7.35 1.89 9.58
CA LEU A 184 7.28 0.50 10.06
C LEU A 184 8.27 -0.41 9.33
N GLU A 185 8.41 -0.29 8.01
CA GLU A 185 9.33 -1.14 7.24
C GLU A 185 10.81 -0.93 7.61
N ARG A 186 11.16 0.13 8.35
CA ARG A 186 12.51 0.32 8.91
C ARG A 186 12.74 -0.59 10.12
N ILE A 187 11.72 -0.82 10.95
CA ILE A 187 11.84 -1.47 12.26
C ILE A 187 11.32 -2.91 12.30
N VAL A 188 10.37 -3.27 11.44
CA VAL A 188 9.75 -4.61 11.37
C VAL A 188 9.62 -5.08 9.92
N ASP A 189 9.39 -6.38 9.73
CA ASP A 189 8.80 -6.87 8.49
C ASP A 189 7.28 -6.61 8.58
N ALA A 190 6.74 -5.90 7.60
CA ALA A 190 5.36 -5.44 7.59
C ALA A 190 4.60 -5.97 6.38
N ARG A 191 3.34 -6.37 6.55
CA ARG A 191 2.41 -6.64 5.45
C ARG A 191 1.14 -5.82 5.63
N PRO A 192 0.99 -4.70 4.91
CA PRO A 192 -0.25 -3.94 4.90
C PRO A 192 -1.40 -4.82 4.39
N TYR A 193 -2.52 -4.86 5.12
CA TYR A 193 -3.75 -5.50 4.66
C TYR A 193 -4.55 -4.49 3.83
N PRO A 194 -4.68 -4.65 2.49
CA PRO A 194 -5.19 -3.62 1.60
C PRO A 194 -6.72 -3.56 1.59
N GLN A 195 -7.31 -3.34 2.75
CA GLN A 195 -8.74 -3.21 2.95
C GLN A 195 -9.00 -2.37 4.20
N LYS A 196 -9.85 -1.35 4.05
CA LYS A 196 -10.43 -0.62 5.16
C LYS A 196 -11.49 -1.51 5.81
N LEU A 197 -11.46 -1.65 7.13
CA LEU A 197 -12.48 -2.34 7.91
C LEU A 197 -13.23 -1.36 8.79
N ASN A 198 -14.44 -1.73 9.20
CA ASN A 198 -15.21 -0.95 10.16
C ASN A 198 -14.96 -1.53 11.55
N ASP A 199 -14.45 -0.70 12.45
CA ASP A 199 -14.23 -1.08 13.84
C ASP A 199 -14.11 0.15 14.73
N VAL A 200 -14.62 0.04 15.96
CA VAL A 200 -14.50 1.08 16.98
C VAL A 200 -13.60 0.55 18.09
N PRO A 201 -12.57 1.30 18.51
CA PRO A 201 -11.70 0.89 19.59
C PRO A 201 -12.45 0.46 20.85
N PRO A 202 -11.95 -0.55 21.57
CA PRO A 202 -12.45 -0.86 22.90
C PRO A 202 -12.46 0.40 23.78
N ARG A 203 -13.54 0.56 24.56
CA ARG A 203 -13.75 1.67 25.54
C ARG A 203 -14.01 3.04 24.92
N SER A 204 -14.17 3.17 23.60
CA SER A 204 -14.64 4.43 23.02
C SER A 204 -16.12 4.62 23.30
N VAL A 205 -16.47 5.74 23.94
CA VAL A 205 -17.86 6.09 24.24
C VAL A 205 -18.15 7.45 23.60
N PRO A 206 -19.23 7.59 22.81
CA PRO A 206 -19.61 8.89 22.26
C PRO A 206 -19.98 9.86 23.38
N LYS A 207 -19.87 11.17 23.08
CA LYS A 207 -20.49 12.19 23.93
C LYS A 207 -22.02 12.02 23.98
N PRO A 208 -22.69 12.46 25.07
CA PRO A 208 -24.15 12.35 25.18
C PRO A 208 -24.88 12.97 23.98
N GLY A 209 -25.85 12.25 23.42
CA GLY A 209 -26.62 12.68 22.26
C GLY A 209 -25.95 12.50 20.90
N ARG A 210 -24.76 11.86 20.85
CA ARG A 210 -24.02 11.60 19.61
C ARG A 210 -23.83 10.10 19.38
N PHE A 211 -23.68 9.72 18.12
CA PHE A 211 -23.29 8.38 17.66
C PHE A 211 -21.79 8.34 17.39
N LEU A 212 -21.17 7.17 17.55
CA LEU A 212 -19.75 6.93 17.29
C LEU A 212 -19.61 5.80 16.27
N LYS A 213 -18.81 6.02 15.23
CA LYS A 213 -18.39 4.99 14.27
C LYS A 213 -16.90 5.09 14.03
N GLY A 214 -16.32 3.99 13.55
CA GLY A 214 -14.89 3.92 13.29
C GLY A 214 -14.54 3.01 12.12
N SER A 215 -13.39 3.29 11.54
CA SER A 215 -12.72 2.43 10.58
C SER A 215 -11.32 2.12 11.08
N CYS A 216 -10.76 1.00 10.63
CA CYS A 216 -9.38 0.64 10.93
C CYS A 216 -8.61 0.16 9.70
N PHE A 217 -7.28 0.31 9.79
CA PHE A 217 -6.30 -0.17 8.82
C PHE A 217 -5.32 -1.10 9.53
N ILE A 218 -5.07 -2.26 8.95
CA ILE A 218 -4.30 -3.33 9.58
C ILE A 218 -2.97 -3.51 8.86
N VAL A 219 -1.92 -3.72 9.64
CA VAL A 219 -0.60 -4.14 9.16
C VAL A 219 -0.15 -5.35 9.98
N GLY A 220 0.05 -6.50 9.34
CA GLY A 220 0.72 -7.63 9.99
C GLY A 220 2.18 -7.29 10.21
N ILE A 221 2.70 -7.51 11.43
CA ILE A 221 4.08 -7.17 11.78
C ILE A 221 4.80 -8.35 12.44
N LYS A 222 6.09 -8.49 12.12
CA LYS A 222 6.99 -9.46 12.74
C LYS A 222 8.40 -8.89 12.85
N GLU A 223 9.22 -9.46 13.73
CA GLU A 223 10.62 -9.10 13.82
C GLU A 223 11.35 -9.40 12.50
N LYS A 224 12.27 -8.51 12.13
CA LYS A 224 13.17 -8.77 11.01
C LYS A 224 14.09 -9.94 11.35
N VAL A 225 14.47 -10.72 10.34
CA VAL A 225 15.37 -11.87 10.50
C VAL A 225 16.64 -11.46 11.27
N GLY A 226 16.96 -12.22 12.32
CA GLY A 226 18.14 -11.99 13.18
C GLY A 226 18.01 -10.79 14.14
N ARG A 227 16.84 -10.17 14.25
CA ARG A 227 16.57 -9.07 15.19
C ARG A 227 15.52 -9.48 16.23
N ARG A 228 15.52 -8.80 17.37
CA ARG A 228 14.45 -8.92 18.37
C ARG A 228 13.26 -8.06 17.96
N PHE A 229 12.07 -8.44 18.43
CA PHE A 229 10.87 -7.63 18.23
C PHE A 229 11.06 -6.22 18.84
N PRO A 230 10.74 -5.15 18.10
CA PRO A 230 10.86 -3.77 18.57
C PRO A 230 10.12 -3.48 19.88
N GLN A 231 10.69 -2.58 20.68
CA GLN A 231 10.00 -2.04 21.85
C GLN A 231 8.84 -1.14 21.43
N LYS A 232 7.82 -1.02 22.30
CA LYS A 232 6.61 -0.23 22.04
C LYS A 232 6.90 1.23 21.63
N ASN A 233 7.94 1.85 22.18
CA ASN A 233 8.31 3.24 21.87
C ASN A 233 8.67 3.45 20.39
N MET A 234 9.32 2.47 19.74
CA MET A 234 9.65 2.59 18.31
C MET A 234 8.39 2.58 17.43
N PHE A 235 7.33 1.91 17.87
CA PHE A 235 6.03 1.97 17.18
C PHE A 235 5.32 3.30 17.41
N PHE A 236 5.47 3.91 18.60
CA PHE A 236 4.96 5.27 18.84
C PHE A 236 5.67 6.30 17.96
N GLU A 237 6.99 6.22 17.81
CA GLU A 237 7.74 7.11 16.91
C GLU A 237 7.30 6.96 15.45
N ALA A 238 7.16 5.72 14.97
CA ALA A 238 6.66 5.45 13.62
C ALA A 238 5.22 5.97 13.41
N PHE A 239 4.37 5.85 14.43
CA PHE A 239 3.01 6.37 14.39
C PHE A 239 2.97 7.90 14.43
N ASP A 240 3.89 8.53 15.16
CA ASP A 240 3.93 9.98 15.31
C ASP A 240 4.21 10.68 13.98
N GLU A 241 5.01 10.08 13.10
CA GLU A 241 5.22 10.59 11.73
C GLU A 241 3.91 10.68 10.93
N LEU A 242 3.05 9.65 11.03
CA LEU A 242 1.72 9.68 10.41
C LEU A 242 0.82 10.71 11.09
N ARG A 243 0.76 10.69 12.43
CA ARG A 243 -0.10 11.59 13.21
C ARG A 243 0.24 13.04 12.92
N TYR A 244 1.51 13.40 12.99
CA TYR A 244 2.01 14.74 12.71
C TYR A 244 1.59 15.20 11.30
N THR A 245 1.81 14.36 10.28
CA THR A 245 1.45 14.71 8.90
C THR A 245 -0.05 14.89 8.71
N VAL A 246 -0.86 14.02 9.32
CA VAL A 246 -2.33 14.11 9.28
C VAL A 246 -2.84 15.38 9.95
N LEU A 247 -2.22 15.83 11.04
CA LEU A 247 -2.67 17.00 11.79
C LEU A 247 -2.15 18.33 11.22
N GLU A 248 -0.90 18.37 10.77
CA GLU A 248 -0.29 19.58 10.21
C GLU A 248 -0.96 19.98 8.89
N GLU A 249 -1.20 19.03 7.99
CA GLU A 249 -1.80 19.31 6.69
C GLU A 249 -3.29 19.68 6.77
N CYS A 250 -4.01 19.24 7.80
CA CYS A 250 -5.41 19.63 8.05
C CYS A 250 -5.54 21.06 8.57
N ASN A 251 -4.56 21.52 9.34
CA ASN A 251 -4.58 22.85 9.99
C ASN A 251 -3.89 23.92 9.14
N ALA A 252 -3.36 23.56 7.97
CA ALA A 252 -2.72 24.47 7.05
C ALA A 252 -3.74 25.42 6.41
N THR A 253 -4.06 26.51 7.10
CA THR A 253 -4.83 27.69 6.61
C THR A 253 -4.29 28.28 5.30
N LYS A 254 -3.11 27.84 4.84
CA LYS A 254 -2.43 28.30 3.63
C LYS A 254 -2.85 27.58 2.35
N SER A 255 -3.58 26.47 2.41
CA SER A 255 -4.05 25.78 1.22
C SER A 255 -5.53 26.06 0.97
N VAL A 256 -5.87 26.75 -0.12
CA VAL A 256 -7.25 26.91 -0.61
C VAL A 256 -7.92 25.56 -0.90
N ARG A 257 -7.15 24.46 -0.93
CA ARG A 257 -7.60 23.08 -1.14
C ARG A 257 -7.17 22.15 0.00
N GLY A 258 -6.95 22.68 1.20
CA GLY A 258 -6.62 21.90 2.38
C GLY A 258 -7.80 21.02 2.79
N PHE A 259 -7.52 19.89 3.43
CA PHE A 259 -8.56 19.10 4.08
C PHE A 259 -8.94 19.81 5.39
N GLU A 260 -10.19 20.21 5.55
CA GLU A 260 -10.65 20.85 6.78
C GLU A 260 -11.13 19.80 7.79
N ARG A 261 -10.42 19.68 8.91
CA ARG A 261 -10.77 18.76 10.00
C ARG A 261 -11.64 19.47 11.03
N ASP A 262 -12.85 18.95 11.28
CA ASP A 262 -13.63 19.33 12.45
C ASP A 262 -13.20 18.49 13.67
N GLU A 263 -12.43 19.07 14.58
CA GLU A 263 -11.92 18.37 15.78
C GLU A 263 -13.03 17.87 16.72
N ARG A 264 -14.24 18.45 16.65
CA ARG A 264 -15.38 18.00 17.47
C ARG A 264 -15.96 16.70 16.96
N THR A 265 -15.78 16.41 15.67
CA THR A 265 -16.39 15.25 15.00
C THR A 265 -15.33 14.24 14.57
N MET A 266 -14.18 14.68 14.07
CA MET A 266 -13.11 13.85 13.52
C MET A 266 -12.00 13.68 14.56
N HIS A 267 -12.00 12.54 15.26
CA HIS A 267 -10.99 12.27 16.28
C HIS A 267 -9.62 11.98 15.65
N GLU A 268 -8.56 12.29 16.40
CA GLU A 268 -7.20 11.97 15.95
C GLU A 268 -7.04 10.46 15.75
N PRO A 269 -6.29 10.05 14.72
CA PRO A 269 -5.96 8.64 14.61
C PRO A 269 -5.12 8.22 15.81
N TRP A 270 -5.32 6.98 16.25
CA TRP A 270 -4.47 6.34 17.26
C TRP A 270 -4.21 4.89 16.83
N PHE A 271 -3.27 4.22 17.48
CA PHE A 271 -2.94 2.83 17.15
C PHE A 271 -2.96 1.88 18.34
N ALA A 272 -3.22 0.61 18.06
CA ALA A 272 -3.01 -0.50 18.97
C ALA A 272 -2.11 -1.57 18.35
N LEU A 273 -1.39 -2.28 19.22
CA LEU A 273 -0.81 -3.57 18.88
C LEU A 273 -1.78 -4.65 19.35
N VAL A 274 -2.23 -5.48 18.43
CA VAL A 274 -3.35 -6.42 18.62
C VAL A 274 -2.87 -7.82 18.29
N SER A 275 -3.31 -8.81 19.08
CA SER A 275 -3.01 -10.22 18.80
C SER A 275 -3.89 -10.77 17.67
N ALA A 276 -3.49 -11.88 17.05
CA ALA A 276 -4.34 -12.58 16.08
C ALA A 276 -5.73 -12.95 16.63
N ALA A 277 -5.81 -13.30 17.92
CA ALA A 277 -7.07 -13.67 18.57
C ALA A 277 -8.03 -12.47 18.67
N ASP A 278 -7.49 -11.30 19.03
CA ASP A 278 -8.28 -10.07 19.17
C ASP A 278 -8.64 -9.45 17.82
N LEU A 279 -7.87 -9.74 16.75
CA LEU A 279 -8.15 -9.26 15.40
C LEU A 279 -9.21 -10.09 14.66
N LEU A 280 -9.35 -11.37 15.01
CA LEU A 280 -10.23 -12.31 14.32
C LEU A 280 -11.70 -11.83 14.20
N PRO A 281 -12.33 -11.21 15.23
CA PRO A 281 -13.68 -10.68 15.12
C PRO A 281 -13.78 -9.55 14.09
N ILE A 282 -12.77 -8.68 14.02
CA ILE A 282 -12.73 -7.52 13.12
C ILE A 282 -12.62 -7.97 11.66
N LEU A 283 -11.87 -9.04 11.39
CA LEU A 283 -11.73 -9.60 10.04
C LEU A 283 -12.95 -10.40 9.55
N LYS A 284 -13.82 -10.84 10.47
CA LYS A 284 -15.04 -11.61 10.17
C LYS A 284 -16.30 -10.74 10.04
N ALA A 285 -16.28 -9.52 10.59
CA ALA A 285 -17.35 -8.53 10.48
C ALA A 285 -17.45 -7.96 9.05
#